data_AF-A0A3N5TRW8-F1
#
_entry.id   AF-A0A3N5TRW8-F1
#
_cell.length_a   1.000
_cell.length_b   1.000
_cell.length_c   1.000
_cell.angle_alpha   90.00
_cell.angle_beta   90.00
_cell.angle_gamma   90.00
#
_symmetry.space_group_name_H-M   'P 1'
#
loop_
_entity.id
_entity.type
_entity.pdbx_description
1 polymer ?
#
loop_
_entity_poly.entity_id
_entity_poly.type
_entity_poly.pdbx_seq_one_letter_code
_entity_poly.pdbx_strand_id
1 'polypeptide(L)'
;MKKINVEDAVGTVLAHDMTRIIPGEFKGVGFKKGHVVRKEDIPELLKIGKRSLYVLDLSEDLLHEDDAAIRIARAVSGSHLE
;
A
#
# COMPACT_ATOMS: atom_id res chain seq x y z
N MET A 1 0.42 -9.39 3.31
CA MET A 1 1.25 -8.56 2.41
C MET A 1 2.27 -9.44 1.73
N LYS A 2 2.61 -9.15 0.47
CA LYS A 2 3.60 -9.89 -0.31
C LYS A 2 4.72 -8.96 -0.75
N LYS A 3 5.98 -9.43 -0.69
CA LYS A 3 7.12 -8.71 -1.25
C LYS A 3 7.33 -9.15 -2.69
N ILE A 4 7.31 -8.21 -3.63
CA ILE A 4 7.54 -8.48 -5.06
C ILE A 4 8.57 -7.50 -5.62
N ASN A 5 9.18 -7.85 -6.76
CA ASN A 5 10.04 -6.91 -7.48
C ASN A 5 9.20 -5.76 -8.03
N VAL A 6 9.80 -4.58 -8.16
CA VAL A 6 9.11 -3.40 -8.70
C VAL A 6 8.63 -3.69 -10.12
N GLU A 7 9.46 -4.34 -10.93
CA GLU A 7 9.18 -4.69 -12.33
C GLU A 7 7.93 -5.57 -12.50
N ASP A 8 7.63 -6.40 -11.48
CA ASP A 8 6.50 -7.32 -11.46
C ASP A 8 5.25 -6.72 -10.79
N ALA A 9 5.29 -5.46 -10.36
CA ALA A 9 4.28 -4.90 -9.47
C ALA A 9 3.06 -4.30 -10.15
N VAL A 10 3.04 -4.22 -11.48
CA VAL A 10 1.91 -3.65 -12.23
C VAL A 10 0.60 -4.38 -11.88
N GLY A 11 -0.42 -3.61 -11.53
CA GLY A 11 -1.74 -4.11 -11.14
C GLY A 11 -1.89 -4.46 -9.66
N THR A 12 -0.81 -4.40 -8.88
CA THR A 12 -0.86 -4.64 -7.43
C THR A 12 -1.10 -3.34 -6.66
N VAL A 13 -1.61 -3.46 -5.43
CA VAL A 13 -1.93 -2.31 -4.57
C VAL A 13 -0.81 -2.10 -3.56
N LEU A 14 -0.28 -0.87 -3.46
CA LEU A 14 0.74 -0.53 -2.47
C LEU A 14 0.19 -0.66 -1.03
N ALA A 15 0.93 -1.39 -0.19
CA ALA A 15 0.56 -1.56 1.22
C ALA A 15 0.86 -0.32 2.09
N HIS A 16 1.78 0.54 1.64
CA HIS A 16 2.25 1.70 2.39
C HIS A 16 2.54 2.90 1.47
N ASP A 17 2.57 4.09 2.07
CA ASP A 17 3.07 5.30 1.42
C ASP A 17 4.56 5.13 1.05
N MET A 18 4.95 5.70 -0.08
CA MET A 18 6.34 5.77 -0.52
C MET A 18 6.78 7.22 -0.62
N THR A 19 7.77 7.58 0.20
CA THR A 19 8.38 8.91 0.18
C THR A 19 9.30 9.06 -1.02
N ARG A 20 9.11 10.13 -1.78
CA ARG A 20 10.04 10.61 -2.80
C ARG A 20 10.89 11.74 -2.21
N ILE A 21 12.20 11.65 -2.43
CA ILE A 21 13.16 12.66 -2.00
C ILE A 21 13.94 13.12 -3.23
N ILE A 22 13.81 14.40 -3.57
CA ILE A 22 14.59 15.09 -4.58
C ILE A 22 15.44 16.13 -3.83
N PRO A 23 16.77 15.93 -3.69
CA PRO A 23 17.63 16.82 -2.92
C PRO A 23 17.51 18.28 -3.38
N GLY A 24 17.22 19.18 -2.42
CA GLY A 24 17.08 20.61 -2.70
C GLY A 24 15.75 21.04 -3.33
N GLU A 25 14.86 20.11 -3.68
CA GLU A 25 13.61 20.42 -4.40
C GLU A 25 12.37 19.90 -3.67
N PHE A 26 12.34 18.62 -3.26
CA PHE A 26 11.11 17.98 -2.77
C PHE A 26 11.37 16.87 -1.75
N LYS A 27 10.56 16.82 -0.69
CA LYS A 27 10.50 15.69 0.23
C LYS A 27 9.06 15.47 0.70
N GLY A 28 8.46 14.37 0.27
CA GLY A 28 7.07 14.08 0.60
C GLY A 28 6.58 12.75 0.02
N VAL A 29 5.30 12.45 0.21
CA VAL A 29 4.67 11.23 -0.32
C VAL A 29 4.62 11.32 -1.84
N GLY A 30 5.35 10.42 -2.52
CA GLY A 30 5.34 10.27 -3.98
C GLY A 30 4.30 9.26 -4.46
N PHE A 31 4.04 8.22 -3.66
CA PHE A 31 2.98 7.24 -3.89
C PHE A 31 2.23 6.98 -2.59
N LYS A 32 0.90 6.92 -2.62
CA LYS A 32 0.08 6.66 -1.45
C LYS A 32 -0.23 5.17 -1.27
N LYS A 33 -0.42 4.72 -0.02
CA LYS A 33 -1.07 3.44 0.31
C LYS A 33 -2.39 3.35 -0.45
N GLY A 34 -2.69 2.17 -0.99
CA GLY A 34 -3.89 1.95 -1.80
C GLY A 34 -3.73 2.32 -3.28
N HIS A 35 -2.59 2.92 -3.68
CA HIS A 35 -2.29 3.16 -5.09
C HIS A 35 -2.11 1.85 -5.85
N VAL A 36 -2.77 1.74 -7.01
CA VAL A 36 -2.59 0.62 -7.95
C VAL A 36 -1.41 0.94 -8.85
N VAL A 37 -0.35 0.14 -8.79
CA VAL A 37 0.87 0.35 -9.56
C VAL A 37 0.60 0.21 -11.06
N ARG A 38 1.02 1.20 -11.84
CA ARG A 38 0.93 1.23 -13.30
C ARG A 38 2.30 1.05 -13.95
N LYS A 39 2.33 0.78 -15.25
CA LYS A 39 3.59 0.61 -16.00
C LYS A 39 4.46 1.87 -15.94
N GLU A 40 3.83 3.04 -15.92
CA GLU A 40 4.51 4.34 -15.89
C GLU A 40 5.14 4.64 -14.52
N ASP A 41 4.70 3.95 -13.46
CA ASP A 41 5.23 4.13 -12.11
C ASP A 41 6.58 3.42 -11.95
N ILE A 42 6.86 2.38 -12.75
CA ILE A 42 8.05 1.53 -12.62
C ILE A 42 9.36 2.35 -12.65
N PRO A 43 9.60 3.24 -13.63
CA PRO A 43 10.81 4.05 -13.65
C PRO A 43 10.91 4.99 -12.44
N GLU A 44 9.81 5.56 -11.97
CA GLU A 44 9.79 6.47 -10.82
C GLU A 44 10.05 5.74 -9.50
N LEU A 45 9.47 4.55 -9.33
CA LEU A 45 9.72 3.67 -8.18
C LEU A 45 11.19 3.24 -8.11
N LEU A 46 11.80 2.94 -9.25
CA LEU A 46 13.24 2.63 -9.32
C LEU A 46 14.10 3.87 -9.01
N LYS A 47 13.73 5.06 -9.49
CA LYS A 47 14.44 6.33 -9.22
C LYS A 47 14.50 6.67 -7.73
N ILE A 48 13.45 6.35 -6.95
CA ILE A 48 13.46 6.54 -5.50
C ILE A 48 14.22 5.43 -4.74
N GLY A 49 14.96 4.57 -5.45
CA GLY A 49 15.83 3.55 -4.88
C GLY A 49 15.13 2.27 -4.45
N LYS A 50 13.88 2.04 -4.89
CA LYS A 50 13.12 0.83 -4.54
C LYS A 50 13.33 -0.22 -5.61
N ARG A 51 13.72 -1.42 -5.20
CA ARG A 51 13.78 -2.62 -6.06
C ARG A 51 12.72 -3.67 -5.72
N SER A 52 12.06 -3.50 -4.58
CA SER A 52 10.96 -4.36 -4.16
C SER A 52 9.91 -3.56 -3.42
N LEU A 53 8.67 -4.02 -3.52
CA LEU A 53 7.48 -3.40 -2.95
C LEU A 53 6.78 -4.40 -2.05
N TYR A 54 6.19 -3.89 -0.97
CA TYR A 54 5.18 -4.61 -0.22
C TYR A 54 3.82 -4.24 -0.76
N VAL A 55 3.11 -5.25 -1.25
CA VAL A 55 1.82 -5.07 -1.90
C VAL A 55 0.74 -5.84 -1.16
N LEU A 56 -0.48 -5.34 -1.25
CA LEU A 56 -1.68 -6.04 -0.82
C LEU A 56 -1.99 -7.10 -1.86
N ASP A 57 -1.86 -8.35 -1.44
CA ASP A 57 -2.29 -9.53 -2.18
C ASP A 57 -3.61 -9.96 -1.53
N LEU A 58 -4.70 -9.29 -1.92
CA LEU A 58 -6.05 -9.65 -1.52
C LEU A 58 -6.58 -10.64 -2.55
N SER A 59 -6.25 -11.93 -2.39
CA SER A 59 -7.02 -12.97 -3.05
C SER A 59 -8.48 -12.91 -2.57
N GLU A 60 -9.43 -13.46 -3.33
CA GLU A 60 -10.87 -13.38 -2.99
C GLU A 60 -11.18 -13.90 -1.57
N ASP A 61 -10.37 -14.81 -1.03
CA ASP A 61 -10.51 -15.37 0.32
C ASP A 61 -9.79 -14.59 1.44
N LEU A 62 -9.10 -13.49 1.14
CA LEU A 62 -8.30 -12.72 2.10
C LEU A 62 -8.87 -11.31 2.32
N LEU A 63 -8.96 -10.92 3.59
CA LEU A 63 -9.40 -9.60 4.05
C LEU A 63 -8.23 -8.82 4.66
N HIS A 64 -8.12 -7.52 4.39
CA HIS A 64 -7.12 -6.66 5.03
C HIS A 64 -7.42 -6.49 6.53
N GLU A 65 -6.38 -6.34 7.37
CA GLU A 65 -6.53 -6.15 8.82
C GLU A 65 -7.42 -4.95 9.16
N ASP A 66 -7.21 -3.79 8.53
CA ASP A 66 -8.08 -2.60 8.70
C ASP A 66 -9.57 -2.93 8.51
N ASP A 67 -9.92 -3.68 7.46
CA ASP A 67 -11.31 -4.05 7.18
C ASP A 67 -11.84 -5.07 8.19
N ALA A 68 -11.00 -6.03 8.57
CA ALA A 68 -11.31 -7.00 9.63
C ALA A 68 -11.55 -6.29 10.97
N ALA A 69 -10.70 -5.32 11.32
CA ALA A 69 -10.80 -4.52 12.53
C ALA A 69 -12.09 -3.71 12.55
N ILE A 70 -12.46 -3.06 11.45
CA ILE A 70 -13.74 -2.35 11.34
C ILE A 70 -14.93 -3.31 11.48
N ARG A 71 -14.86 -4.49 10.85
CA ARG A 71 -15.92 -5.52 10.94
C ARG A 71 -16.08 -6.02 12.37
N ILE A 72 -14.98 -6.33 13.04
CA ILE A 72 -14.96 -6.77 14.44
C ILE A 72 -15.50 -5.65 15.32
N ALA A 73 -14.97 -4.43 15.19
CA ALA A 73 -15.41 -3.27 15.94
C ALA A 73 -16.92 -3.08 15.85
N ARG A 74 -17.49 -3.09 14.63
CA ARG A 74 -18.94 -3.02 14.41
C ARG A 74 -19.73 -4.17 15.03
N ALA A 75 -19.18 -5.39 15.00
CA ALA A 75 -19.84 -6.56 15.57
C ALA A 75 -19.85 -6.54 17.11
N VAL A 76 -18.81 -5.98 17.73
CA VAL A 76 -18.69 -5.91 19.19
C VAL A 76 -19.27 -4.62 19.76
N SER A 77 -19.36 -3.53 18.99
CA SER A 77 -19.92 -2.24 19.42
C SER A 77 -21.44 -2.31 19.56
N GLY A 78 -21.89 -2.83 20.72
CA GLY A 78 -23.26 -2.71 21.21
C GLY A 78 -23.46 -1.50 22.13
N SER A 79 -24.70 -1.22 22.50
CA SER A 79 -25.14 -0.05 23.29
C SER A 79 -24.64 0.02 24.74
N HIS A 80 -23.69 -0.82 25.14
CA HIS A 80 -23.18 -0.95 26.52
C HIS A 80 -21.65 -0.89 26.61
N LEU A 81 -20.97 -0.39 25.58
CA LEU A 81 -19.54 -0.13 25.59
C LEU A 81 -19.30 1.36 25.86
N GLU A 82 -18.89 1.68 27.09
CA GLU A 82 -18.39 3.00 27.52
C GLU A 82 -16.86 3.10 27.32
#